data_AF-L0WFM1-F1
#
_entry.id   AF-L0WFM1-F1
#
_cell.length_a   1.000
_cell.length_b   1.000
_cell.length_c   1.000
_cell.angle_alpha   90.00
_cell.angle_beta   90.00
_cell.angle_gamma   90.00
#
_symmetry.space_group_name_H-M   'P 1'
#
loop_
_entity.id
_entity.type
_entity.pdbx_description
1 polymer ?
#
loop_
_entity_poly.entity_id
_entity_poly.type
_entity_poly.pdbx_seq_one_letter_code
_entity_poly.pdbx_strand_id
1 'polypeptide(L)' 'MSDPLADLSRKAFVYECASRALAASFANPTAKPSVASMVRDADKLWEELQEWENRQESPL' A
#
# COMPACT_ATOMS: atom_id res chain seq x y z
N MET A 1 11.60 7.40 -13.01
CA MET A 1 11.94 6.98 -11.64
C MET A 1 10.71 7.25 -10.82
N SER A 2 10.09 6.22 -10.25
CA SER A 2 9.02 6.40 -9.28
C SER A 2 9.67 6.79 -7.96
N ASP A 3 9.16 7.82 -7.31
CA ASP A 3 9.62 8.18 -5.96
C ASP A 3 9.49 6.96 -5.03
N PRO A 4 10.39 6.80 -4.04
CA PRO A 4 10.23 5.77 -3.01
C PRO A 4 8.81 5.80 -2.43
N LEU A 5 8.22 4.64 -2.19
CA LEU A 5 6.84 4.54 -1.66
C LEU A 5 6.63 5.35 -0.37
N ALA A 6 7.70 5.57 0.39
CA ALA A 6 7.75 6.39 1.61
C ALA A 6 7.55 7.90 1.35
N ASP A 7 7.95 8.39 0.17
CA ASP A 7 7.84 9.81 -0.19
C ASP A 7 6.50 10.17 -0.86
N LEU A 8 5.65 9.17 -1.10
CA LEU A 8 4.35 9.36 -1.72
C LEU A 8 3.32 9.88 -0.72
N SER A 9 2.43 10.77 -1.16
CA SER A 9 1.22 11.07 -0.38
C SER A 9 0.39 9.81 -0.13
N ARG A 10 -0.31 9.72 1.02
CA ARG A 10 -1.23 8.60 1.35
C ARG A 10 -2.10 8.16 0.17
N LYS A 11 -2.69 9.11 -0.55
CA LYS A 11 -3.55 8.83 -1.72
C LYS A 11 -2.77 8.16 -2.86
N ALA A 12 -1.56 8.62 -3.14
CA ALA A 12 -0.71 8.05 -4.19
C ALA A 12 -0.22 6.65 -3.79
N PHE A 13 0.17 6.45 -2.53
CA PHE A 13 0.53 5.13 -2.00
C PHE A 13 -0.62 4.14 -2.13
N VAL A 14 -1.82 4.51 -1.66
CA VAL A 14 -3.01 3.64 -1.72
C VAL A 14 -3.34 3.27 -3.16
N TYR A 15 -3.26 4.24 -4.08
CA TYR A 15 -3.52 3.99 -5.50
C TYR A 15 -2.51 3.03 -6.12
N GLU A 16 -1.21 3.23 -5.88
CA GLU A 16 -0.14 2.36 -6.38
C GLU A 16 -0.27 0.93 -5.82
N CYS A 17 -0.49 0.78 -4.52
CA CYS A 17 -0.65 -0.51 -3.86
C CYS A 17 -1.90 -1.25 -4.36
N ALA A 18 -3.04 -0.57 -4.46
CA ALA A 18 -4.26 -1.18 -4.99
C ALA A 18 -4.13 -1.54 -6.47
N SER A 19 -3.46 -0.70 -7.28
CA SER A 19 -3.20 -0.96 -8.70
C SER A 19 -2.35 -2.23 -8.90
N ARG A 20 -1.29 -2.39 -8.10
CA ARG A 20 -0.43 -3.59 -8.12
C ARG A 20 -1.19 -4.84 -7.67
N ALA A 21 -2.00 -4.73 -6.61
CA ALA A 21 -2.84 -5.83 -6.14
C ALA A 21 -3.87 -6.25 -7.20
N LEU A 22 -4.46 -5.27 -7.90
CA LEU A 22 -5.39 -5.53 -9.00
C LEU A 22 -4.69 -6.22 -10.18
N ALA A 23 -3.50 -5.75 -10.58
CA ALA A 23 -2.71 -6.40 -11.62
C ALA A 23 -2.36 -7.86 -11.27
N ALA A 24 -2.00 -8.13 -10.01
CA ALA A 24 -1.75 -9.48 -9.52
C ALA A 24 -3.02 -10.35 -9.51
N SER A 25 -4.19 -9.77 -9.21
CA SER A 25 -5.47 -10.48 -9.28
C SER A 25 -5.82 -10.93 -10.69
N PHE A 26 -5.44 -10.17 -11.73
CA PHE A 26 -5.62 -10.61 -13.12
C PHE A 26 -4.66 -11.75 -13.49
N ALA A 27 -3.49 -11.82 -12.87
CA ALA A 27 -2.53 -12.92 -13.08
C ALA A 27 -2.93 -14.22 -12.36
N ASN A 28 -3.81 -14.14 -11.35
CA ASN A 28 -4.35 -15.31 -10.64
C ASN A 28 -5.89 -15.29 -10.55
N PRO A 29 -6.60 -15.96 -11.49
CA PRO A 29 -8.07 -15.93 -11.56
C PRO A 29 -8.79 -16.55 -10.34
N THR A 30 -8.07 -17.34 -9.53
CA THR A 30 -8.63 -17.91 -8.29
C THR A 30 -8.62 -16.92 -7.12
N ALA A 31 -7.74 -15.92 -7.18
CA ALA A 31 -7.80 -14.79 -6.27
C ALA A 31 -8.98 -13.90 -6.70
N LYS A 32 -9.99 -13.78 -5.85
CA LYS A 32 -11.12 -12.84 -6.02
C LYS A 32 -11.13 -11.70 -4.99
N PRO A 33 -10.00 -11.00 -4.73
CA PRO A 33 -10.06 -9.79 -3.94
C PRO A 33 -10.93 -8.74 -4.65
N SER A 34 -11.84 -8.12 -3.90
CA SER A 34 -12.61 -6.97 -4.40
C SER A 34 -11.73 -5.73 -4.44
N VAL A 35 -12.01 -4.79 -5.35
CA VAL A 35 -11.31 -3.49 -5.36
C VAL A 35 -11.46 -2.78 -4.01
N ALA A 36 -12.62 -2.90 -3.37
CA ALA A 36 -12.87 -2.32 -2.04
C ALA A 36 -11.97 -2.93 -0.95
N SER A 37 -11.68 -4.23 -0.98
CA SER A 37 -10.73 -4.84 -0.04
C SER A 37 -9.30 -4.41 -0.35
N MET A 38 -8.88 -4.39 -1.62
CA MET A 38 -7.54 -3.94 -2.01
C MET A 38 -7.22 -2.51 -1.55
N VAL A 39 -8.19 -1.60 -1.68
CA VAL A 39 -8.03 -0.20 -1.25
C VAL A 39 -7.93 -0.10 0.27
N ARG A 40 -8.75 -0.85 1.02
CA ARG A 40 -8.69 -0.88 2.49
C ARG A 40 -7.38 -1.48 2.99
N ASP A 41 -6.92 -2.57 2.38
CA ASP A 41 -5.67 -3.21 2.74
C ASP A 41 -4.48 -2.27 2.46
N ALA A 42 -4.50 -1.58 1.32
CA ALA A 42 -3.50 -0.58 0.99
C ALA A 42 -3.50 0.62 1.95
N ASP A 43 -4.68 1.05 2.41
CA ASP A 43 -4.81 2.14 3.39
C ASP A 43 -4.28 1.73 4.77
N LYS A 44 -4.53 0.49 5.19
CA LYS A 44 -3.96 -0.07 6.41
C LYS A 44 -2.44 -0.20 6.33
N LEU A 45 -1.91 -0.65 5.18
CA LEU A 45 -0.46 -0.75 4.96
C LEU A 45 0.23 0.62 5.07
N TRP A 46 -0.44 1.70 4.69
CA TRP A 46 0.06 3.05 4.89
C TRP A 46 0.20 3.38 6.39
N GLU A 47 -0.80 3.05 7.20
CA GLU A 47 -0.77 3.29 8.65
C GLU A 47 0.37 2.50 9.31
N GLU A 48 0.54 1.23 8.95
CA GLU A 48 1.63 0.38 9.43
C GLU A 48 3.02 0.91 9.02
N LEU A 49 3.15 1.47 7.81
CA LEU A 49 4.39 2.11 7.34
C LEU A 49 4.73 3.35 8.17
N GLN A 50 3.75 4.23 8.40
CA GLN A 50 3.94 5.43 9.21
C GLN A 50 4.29 5.10 10.66
N GLU A 51 3.65 4.08 11.25
CA GLU A 51 4.02 3.60 12.59
C GLU A 51 5.45 3.07 12.63
N TRP A 52 5.88 2.36 11.59
CA TRP A 52 7.24 1.83 11.50
C TRP A 52 8.27 2.96 11.38
N GLU A 53 8.04 3.95 10.52
CA GLU A 53 8.92 5.12 10.36
C GLU A 53 9.06 5.91 11.67
N ASN A 54 7.94 6.19 12.36
CA ASN A 54 7.95 6.87 13.65
C ASN A 54 8.74 6.12 14.73
N ARG A 55 8.79 4.77 14.67
CA ARG A 55 9.63 3.97 15.59
C ARG A 55 11.11 4.05 15.23
N GLN A 56 11.46 4.24 13.96
CA GLN A 56 12.85 4.42 13.53
C GLN A 56 13.37 5.84 13.86
N GLU A 57 12.50 6.84 13.78
CA GLU A 57 12.83 8.25 14.07
C GLU A 57 12.83 8.60 15.57
N SER A 58 12.51 7.65 16.45
CA SER A 58 12.56 7.82 17.90
C SER A 58 13.81 7.11 18.47
N PRO A 59 15.01 7.73 18.38
CA PRO A 59 16.16 7.25 19.10
C PRO A 59 15.93 7.51 20.59
N LEU A 60 16.25 6.51 21.42
CA LEU A 60 16.43 6.66 22.86
C LEU A 60 17.37 7.83 23.20
#